data_AF-A0A0R3PGN0-F1
#
_entry.id   AF-A0A0R3PGN0-F1
#
_cell.length_a   1.000
_cell.length_b   1.000
_cell.length_c   1.000
_cell.angle_alpha   90.00
_cell.angle_beta   90.00
_cell.angle_gamma   90.00
#
_symmetry.space_group_name_H-M   'P 1'
#
loop_
_entity.id
_entity.type
_entity.pdbx_description
1 polymer ?
#
loop_
_entity_poly.entity_id
_entity_poly.type
_entity_poly.pdbx_seq_one_letter_code
_entity_poly.pdbx_strand_id
1 'polypeptide(L)'
;MGQTCLKSSPTTASLWKWIGIANAGWPSTNVFNGNEALRAFDNIVNANATAVGCYGAFCDDRVSPAYVFSQRERRTGTLVYTFRESCENGRDVRVPEAVYANMDCLNTV
;
A
#
# COMPACT_ATOMS: atom_id res chain seq x y z
N MET A 1 -19.80 17.76 14.49
CA MET A 1 -18.35 18.02 14.23
C MET A 1 -17.66 16.66 14.15
N GLY A 2 -17.57 16.02 12.98
CA GLY A 2 -17.16 14.59 12.99
C GLY A 2 -16.83 13.94 11.64
N GLN A 3 -16.66 14.71 10.56
CA GLN A 3 -16.27 14.16 9.26
C GLN A 3 -15.03 14.83 8.64
N THR A 4 -14.60 15.98 9.15
CA THR A 4 -13.40 16.69 8.66
C THR A 4 -12.08 16.07 9.14
N CYS A 5 -12.06 15.31 10.24
CA CYS A 5 -10.82 14.71 10.76
C CYS A 5 -10.31 13.52 9.93
N LEU A 6 -11.16 12.83 9.15
CA LEU A 6 -10.73 11.73 8.27
C LEU A 6 -10.01 12.23 7.01
N LYS A 7 -10.45 13.37 6.45
CA LYS A 7 -9.80 14.03 5.31
C LYS A 7 -8.48 14.72 5.68
N SER A 8 -8.27 15.00 6.97
CA SER A 8 -7.12 15.74 7.49
C SER A 8 -6.38 14.98 8.58
N SER A 9 -6.43 13.64 8.57
CA SER A 9 -5.67 12.86 9.52
C SER A 9 -4.17 12.86 9.14
N PRO A 10 -3.27 12.86 10.14
CA PRO A 10 -1.84 12.61 9.97
C PRO A 10 -1.49 11.48 9.00
N THR A 11 -2.29 10.41 9.08
CA THR A 11 -2.16 9.19 8.31
C THR A 11 -2.47 9.47 6.84
N THR A 12 -3.64 10.04 6.53
CA THR A 12 -4.05 10.38 5.16
C THR A 12 -3.05 11.32 4.48
N ALA A 13 -2.58 12.37 5.16
CA ALA A 13 -1.61 13.31 4.58
C ALA A 13 -0.27 12.64 4.22
N SER A 14 0.20 11.71 5.06
CA SER A 14 1.47 11.01 4.83
C SER A 14 1.36 9.96 3.74
N LEU A 15 0.22 9.27 3.66
CA LEU A 15 -0.07 8.35 2.57
C LEU A 15 0.02 9.05 1.20
N TRP A 16 -0.61 10.24 1.07
CA TRP A 16 -0.52 11.03 -0.16
C TRP A 16 0.91 11.45 -0.49
N LYS A 17 1.70 11.84 0.52
CA LYS A 17 3.11 12.20 0.33
C LYS A 17 3.92 11.02 -0.23
N TRP A 18 3.73 9.82 0.33
CA TRP A 18 4.45 8.62 -0.13
C TRP A 18 4.03 8.17 -1.53
N ILE A 19 2.73 8.26 -1.85
CA ILE A 19 2.22 8.00 -3.21
C ILE A 19 2.81 9.01 -4.21
N GLY A 20 2.89 10.29 -3.83
CA GLY A 20 3.45 11.34 -4.70
C GLY A 20 4.92 11.11 -5.07
N ILE A 21 5.74 10.61 -4.14
CA ILE A 21 7.16 10.30 -4.41
C ILE A 21 7.30 9.21 -5.47
N ALA A 22 6.44 8.20 -5.42
CA ALA A 22 6.51 7.08 -6.35
C ALA A 22 6.15 7.43 -7.78
N ASN A 23 5.15 8.31 -7.96
CA ASN A 23 4.79 8.83 -9.27
C ASN A 23 5.97 9.53 -9.98
N ALA A 24 6.98 9.99 -9.22
CA ALA A 24 8.16 10.65 -9.76
C ALA A 24 9.35 9.72 -10.05
N GLY A 25 9.29 8.43 -9.70
CA GLY A 25 10.48 7.57 -9.80
C GLY A 25 10.29 6.06 -9.64
N TRP A 26 9.07 5.55 -9.70
CA TRP A 26 8.81 4.11 -9.62
C TRP A 26 9.30 3.37 -10.89
N PRO A 27 10.04 2.25 -10.76
CA PRO A 27 10.50 1.48 -11.93
C PRO A 27 9.35 0.87 -12.74
N SER A 28 9.43 0.96 -14.07
CA SER A 28 8.42 0.38 -14.98
C SER A 28 8.31 -1.16 -14.89
N THR A 29 9.34 -1.82 -14.37
CA THR A 29 9.36 -3.26 -14.14
C THR A 29 8.58 -3.70 -12.89
N ASN A 30 8.15 -2.75 -12.05
CA ASN A 30 7.53 -3.01 -10.75
C ASN A 30 8.40 -3.89 -9.83
N VAL A 31 9.71 -3.86 -10.03
CA VAL A 31 10.70 -4.53 -9.19
C VAL A 31 11.30 -3.50 -8.24
N PHE A 32 11.31 -3.81 -6.94
CA PHE A 32 11.90 -2.91 -5.96
C PHE A 32 13.42 -2.86 -6.16
N ASN A 33 13.94 -1.67 -6.49
CA ASN A 33 15.34 -1.45 -6.83
C ASN A 33 16.24 -1.14 -5.62
N GLY A 34 15.70 -1.19 -4.39
CA GLY A 34 16.45 -0.89 -3.17
C GLY A 34 16.49 0.59 -2.79
N ASN A 35 15.86 1.47 -3.58
CA ASN A 35 15.80 2.90 -3.25
C ASN A 35 14.94 3.13 -1.98
N GLU A 36 15.57 3.62 -0.91
CA GLU A 36 14.91 3.85 0.36
C GLU A 36 13.78 4.89 0.29
N ALA A 37 13.88 5.88 -0.61
CA ALA A 37 12.83 6.87 -0.81
C ALA A 37 11.52 6.25 -1.32
N LEU A 38 11.61 5.09 -2.00
CA LEU A 38 10.46 4.37 -2.54
C LEU A 38 9.94 3.29 -1.60
N ARG A 39 10.61 3.02 -0.47
CA ARG A 39 10.27 1.91 0.43
C ARG A 39 8.86 2.03 1.01
N ALA A 40 8.45 3.24 1.36
CA ALA A 40 7.08 3.47 1.84
C ALA A 40 6.05 3.14 0.76
N PHE A 41 6.30 3.51 -0.49
CA PHE A 41 5.42 3.17 -1.61
C PHE A 41 5.41 1.68 -1.94
N ASP A 42 6.59 1.04 -1.99
CA ASP A 42 6.70 -0.42 -2.14
C ASP A 42 5.82 -1.15 -1.12
N ASN A 43 5.82 -0.70 0.13
CA ASN A 43 4.95 -1.28 1.15
C ASN A 43 3.45 -1.08 0.89
N ILE A 44 3.06 0.07 0.31
CA ILE A 44 1.67 0.38 -0.02
C ILE A 44 1.14 -0.45 -1.19
N VAL A 45 1.91 -0.61 -2.27
CA VAL A 45 1.44 -1.23 -3.51
C VAL A 45 1.81 -2.71 -3.66
N ASN A 46 2.37 -3.31 -2.62
CA ASN A 46 2.73 -4.71 -2.64
C ASN A 46 1.49 -5.60 -2.66
N ALA A 47 1.35 -6.41 -3.71
CA ALA A 47 0.24 -7.33 -3.88
C ALA A 47 0.16 -8.43 -2.79
N ASN A 48 1.24 -8.67 -2.06
CA ASN A 48 1.29 -9.67 -0.98
C ASN A 48 0.89 -9.08 0.40
N ALA A 49 0.72 -7.77 0.55
CA ALA A 49 0.14 -7.18 1.76
C ALA A 49 -1.38 -7.37 1.73
N THR A 50 -1.89 -8.22 2.63
CA THR A 50 -3.33 -8.50 2.75
C THR A 50 -4.00 -7.73 3.88
N ALA A 51 -3.22 -7.14 4.79
CA ALA A 51 -3.73 -6.34 5.89
C ALA A 51 -2.79 -5.18 6.20
N VAL A 52 -3.39 -4.08 6.67
CA VAL A 52 -2.67 -2.87 7.09
C VAL A 52 -3.25 -2.36 8.40
N GLY A 53 -2.35 -2.05 9.35
CA GLY A 53 -2.67 -1.29 10.56
C GLY A 53 -2.08 0.10 10.44
N CYS A 54 -2.84 1.12 10.80
CA CYS A 54 -2.37 2.51 10.81
C CYS A 54 -2.58 3.16 12.17
N TYR A 55 -1.66 4.04 12.55
CA TYR A 55 -1.71 4.81 13.77
C TYR A 55 -1.19 6.22 13.52
N GLY A 56 -1.78 7.22 14.17
CA GLY A 56 -1.32 8.60 14.12
C GLY A 56 -1.18 9.13 15.53
N ALA A 57 0.03 9.56 15.88
CA ALA A 57 0.31 10.26 17.13
C ALA A 57 0.49 11.75 16.86
N PHE A 58 -0.06 12.58 17.76
CA PHE A 58 0.29 13.99 17.88
C PHE A 58 1.23 14.12 19.09
N CYS A 59 2.40 14.72 18.87
CA CYS A 59 3.42 14.95 19.89
C CYS A 59 3.74 16.44 19.89
N ASP A 60 3.08 17.20 20.77
CA ASP A 60 3.17 18.66 20.85
C ASP A 60 3.00 19.36 19.50
N ASP A 61 4.09 19.80 18.88
CA ASP A 61 4.16 20.48 17.58
C ASP A 61 4.37 19.52 16.39
N ARG A 62 4.50 18.21 16.67
CA ARG A 62 4.79 17.17 15.67
C ARG A 62 3.64 16.20 15.51
N VAL A 63 3.63 15.62 14.32
CA VAL A 63 2.67 14.60 13.92
C VAL A 63 3.45 13.41 13.39
N SER A 64 3.22 12.24 13.98
CA SER A 64 3.89 11.00 13.62
C SER A 64 2.88 9.93 13.19
N PRO A 65 2.73 9.69 11.88
CA PRO A 65 1.95 8.58 11.36
C PRO A 65 2.80 7.33 11.17
N ALA A 66 2.21 6.17 11.44
CA ALA A 66 2.81 4.86 11.22
C ALA A 66 1.83 3.95 10.48
N TYR A 67 2.38 3.12 9.58
CA TYR A 67 1.68 2.10 8.85
C TYR A 67 2.45 0.79 8.97
N VAL A 68 1.76 -0.28 9.30
CA VAL A 68 2.32 -1.63 9.42
C VAL A 68 1.55 -2.53 8.46
N PHE A 69 2.25 -3.16 7.53
CA PHE A 69 1.69 -4.05 6.53
C PHE A 69 1.98 -5.50 6.91
N SER A 70 1.08 -6.43 6.60
CA SER A 70 1.20 -7.85 6.99
C SER A 70 2.35 -8.62 6.32
N GLN A 71 2.99 -8.02 5.33
CA GLN A 71 4.10 -8.63 4.58
C GLN A 71 5.44 -8.61 5.33
N ARG A 72 6.34 -9.50 4.94
CA ARG A 72 7.73 -9.51 5.41
C ARG A 72 8.56 -8.44 4.70
N GLU A 73 9.64 -8.02 5.36
CA GLU A 73 10.63 -7.10 4.78
C GLU A 73 11.21 -7.67 3.47
N ARG A 74 11.22 -6.83 2.44
CA ARG A 74 11.51 -7.24 1.07
C ARG A 74 12.97 -7.02 0.70
N ARG A 75 13.53 -7.96 -0.05
CA ARG A 75 14.88 -7.84 -0.62
C ARG A 75 14.86 -7.07 -1.93
N THR A 76 15.92 -6.30 -2.19
CA THR A 76 16.16 -5.68 -3.50
C THR A 76 16.08 -6.72 -4.62
N GLY A 77 15.47 -6.35 -5.74
CA GLY A 77 15.26 -7.24 -6.90
C GLY A 77 13.98 -8.07 -6.83
N THR A 78 13.15 -7.88 -5.81
CA THR A 78 11.86 -8.59 -5.70
C THR A 78 10.75 -7.87 -6.45
N LEU A 79 9.93 -8.62 -7.18
CA LEU A 79 8.72 -8.12 -7.83
C LEU A 79 7.68 -7.67 -6.79
N VAL A 80 7.12 -6.49 -7.00
CA VAL A 80 6.22 -5.82 -6.06
C VAL A 80 4.76 -6.10 -6.37
N TYR A 81 4.39 -5.93 -7.63
CA TYR A 81 3.10 -6.29 -8.18
C TYR A 81 3.26 -6.61 -9.67
N THR A 82 2.32 -7.36 -10.22
CA THR A 82 2.24 -7.63 -11.66
C THR A 82 1.13 -6.79 -12.26
N PHE A 83 1.41 -6.11 -13.38
CA PHE A 83 0.34 -5.65 -14.26
C PHE A 83 -0.28 -6.88 -14.94
N ARG A 84 -1.51 -7.20 -14.58
CA ARG A 84 -2.38 -8.10 -15.34
C ARG A 84 -3.74 -7.42 -15.47
N GLU A 85 -4.51 -7.81 -16.48
CA GLU A 85 -5.95 -7.53 -16.44
C GLU A 85 -6.46 -8.05 -15.08
N SER A 86 -7.07 -7.14 -14.34
CA SER A 86 -7.74 -7.33 -13.06
C SER A 86 -8.52 -8.65 -13.03
N CYS A 87 -8.55 -9.37 -11.90
CA CYS A 87 -9.04 -10.75 -11.78
C CYS A 87 -10.21 -11.05 -12.73
N GLU A 88 -9.93 -11.65 -13.90
CA GLU A 88 -10.96 -11.92 -14.91
C GLU A 88 -11.98 -12.89 -14.30
N ASN A 89 -13.24 -12.46 -14.18
CA ASN A 89 -14.34 -13.25 -13.66
C ASN A 89 -14.20 -13.73 -12.21
N GLY A 90 -13.58 -12.94 -11.33
CA GLY A 90 -13.59 -13.18 -9.88
C GLY A 90 -12.83 -14.44 -9.44
N ARG A 91 -11.86 -14.91 -10.24
CA ARG A 91 -10.99 -16.03 -9.87
C ARG A 91 -9.52 -15.66 -10.07
N ASP A 92 -8.77 -15.58 -8.97
CA ASP A 92 -7.32 -15.80 -9.00
C ASP A 92 -7.08 -17.20 -8.44
N VAL A 93 -6.38 -18.06 -9.18
CA VAL A 93 -6.05 -19.45 -8.81
C VAL A 93 -5.24 -19.52 -7.50
N ARG A 94 -4.69 -18.40 -7.04
CA ARG A 94 -3.92 -18.27 -5.79
C ARG A 94 -4.74 -17.81 -4.60
N VAL A 95 -6.00 -17.41 -4.82
CA VAL A 95 -6.88 -16.84 -3.79
C VAL A 95 -8.23 -17.57 -3.87
N PRO A 96 -8.42 -18.66 -3.08
CA PRO A 96 -9.57 -19.57 -3.21
C PRO A 96 -10.94 -18.88 -3.04
N GLU A 97 -10.98 -17.76 -2.32
CA GLU A 97 -12.17 -16.94 -2.07
C GLU A 97 -11.88 -15.46 -2.35
N ALA A 98 -11.35 -15.16 -3.54
CA ALA A 98 -11.22 -13.76 -3.96
C ALA A 98 -12.57 -13.15 -4.32
N VAL A 99 -13.02 -12.14 -3.58
CA VAL A 99 -14.10 -11.25 -4.06
C VAL A 99 -13.47 -10.15 -4.90
N TYR A 100 -13.95 -9.98 -6.13
CA TYR A 100 -13.57 -8.86 -6.97
C TYR A 100 -14.30 -7.59 -6.51
N ALA A 101 -13.55 -6.60 -6.01
CA ALA A 101 -14.10 -5.28 -5.72
C ALA A 101 -13.06 -4.22 -6.05
N ASN A 102 -13.49 -3.13 -6.71
CA ASN A 102 -12.64 -1.98 -7.05
C ASN A 102 -11.34 -2.30 -7.83
N MET A 103 -11.36 -3.33 -8.69
CA MET A 103 -10.18 -3.85 -9.41
C MET A 103 -9.13 -4.57 -8.55
N ASP A 104 -9.45 -4.86 -7.27
CA ASP A 104 -8.61 -5.63 -6.37
C ASP A 104 -9.16 -7.05 -6.15
N CYS A 105 -8.27 -8.03 -5.99
CA CYS A 105 -8.64 -9.38 -5.53
C CYS A 105 -8.62 -9.38 -3.99
N LEU A 106 -9.78 -9.32 -3.34
CA LEU A 106 -9.88 -9.29 -1.87
C LEU A 106 -9.89 -10.70 -1.29
N ASN A 107 -9.00 -10.99 -0.34
CA ASN A 107 -9.15 -12.14 0.55
C ASN A 107 -10.28 -11.86 1.56
N THR A 108 -11.35 -12.63 1.53
CA THR A 108 -12.30 -12.68 2.65
C THR A 108 -11.70 -13.52 3.78
N VAL A 109 -11.58 -12.92 4.97
CA VAL A 109 -11.20 -13.62 6.21
C VAL A 109 -12.46 -14.02 6.96
#